data_AF-A0A7S0FRN7-F1
#
_entry.id   AF-A0A7S0FRN7-F1
#
_cell.length_a   1.000
_cell.length_b   1.000
_cell.length_c   1.000
_cell.angle_alpha   90.00
_cell.angle_beta   90.00
_cell.angle_gamma   90.00
#
_symmetry.space_group_name_H-M   'P 1'
#
loop_
_entity.id
_entity.type
_entity.pdbx_description
1 polymer ?
#
loop_
_entity_poly.entity_id
_entity_poly.type
_entity_poly.pdbx_seq_one_letter_code
_entity_poly.pdbx_strand_id
1 'polypeptide(L)'
;SIVRLVCPDTCGCSSPRSGLFRNGDDRGCPVGACQESAKYNEALAGLPCEDPTPDELRALPGWRRYWQEFAEVMAAFQPARASLFATANRSALQDGCAVHASLSMDLQELVCESKGITGDIRSFCPETCRCASLPTRNCPASCLRPPF
;
A
#
# COMPACT_ATOMS: atom_id res chain seq x y z
N SER A 1 -16.37 10.36 -6.25
CA SER A 1 -17.63 9.58 -6.33
C SER A 1 -18.24 9.52 -4.93
N ILE A 2 -19.49 9.96 -4.77
CA ILE A 2 -20.23 10.05 -3.49
C ILE A 2 -20.44 8.67 -2.82
N VAL A 3 -20.40 7.60 -3.61
CA VAL A 3 -20.59 6.22 -3.13
C VAL A 3 -19.55 5.82 -2.07
N ARG A 4 -18.36 6.45 -2.08
CA ARG A 4 -17.28 6.10 -1.15
C ARG A 4 -17.42 6.72 0.25
N LEU A 5 -18.16 7.83 0.38
CA LEU A 5 -18.44 8.50 1.67
C LEU A 5 -19.45 7.73 2.53
N VAL A 6 -20.35 6.97 1.90
CA VAL A 6 -21.46 6.29 2.59
C VAL A 6 -21.04 4.92 3.15
N CYS A 7 -19.92 4.35 2.71
CA CYS A 7 -19.47 3.02 3.16
C CYS A 7 -17.92 2.91 3.20
N PRO A 8 -17.24 3.54 4.18
CA PRO A 8 -15.78 3.51 4.30
C PRO A 8 -15.21 2.08 4.39
N ASP A 9 -15.96 1.15 5.00
CA ASP A 9 -15.61 -0.27 5.06
C ASP A 9 -15.60 -0.94 3.68
N THR A 10 -16.60 -0.67 2.82
CA THR A 10 -16.64 -1.26 1.47
C THR A 10 -15.56 -0.69 0.55
N CYS A 11 -15.05 0.51 0.84
CA CYS A 11 -13.90 1.06 0.14
C CYS A 11 -12.61 0.32 0.52
N GLY A 12 -12.57 -0.35 1.68
CA GLY A 12 -11.40 -0.99 2.26
C GLY A 12 -10.63 -0.08 3.22
N CYS A 13 -11.21 1.06 3.61
CA CYS A 13 -10.53 2.08 4.40
C CYS A 13 -10.04 1.55 5.76
N SER A 14 -10.81 0.65 6.38
CA SER A 14 -10.47 0.01 7.65
C SER A 14 -9.45 -1.14 7.52
N SER A 15 -8.95 -1.43 6.31
CA SER A 15 -8.02 -2.54 6.07
C SER A 15 -6.66 -1.99 5.64
N PRO A 16 -5.58 -2.25 6.40
CA PRO A 16 -4.24 -1.81 6.05
C PRO A 16 -3.76 -2.44 4.74
N ARG A 17 -4.30 -3.60 4.34
CA ARG A 17 -3.99 -4.32 3.10
C ARG A 17 -5.13 -4.24 2.06
N SER A 18 -5.90 -3.15 2.06
CA SER A 18 -7.01 -2.97 1.10
C SER A 18 -6.59 -2.77 -0.34
N GLY A 19 -5.35 -2.31 -0.56
CA GLY A 19 -4.83 -2.03 -1.89
C GLY A 19 -5.31 -0.74 -2.53
N LEU A 20 -5.85 0.19 -1.75
CA LEU A 20 -6.24 1.52 -2.24
C LEU A 20 -4.99 2.34 -2.54
N PHE A 21 -4.62 2.46 -3.82
CA PHE A 21 -3.53 3.39 -4.20
C PHE A 21 -4.01 4.82 -4.10
N ARG A 22 -5.23 5.14 -4.53
CA ARG A 22 -5.81 6.47 -4.33
C ARG A 22 -6.63 6.49 -3.06
N ASN A 23 -5.99 6.86 -1.97
CA ASN A 23 -6.64 7.10 -0.69
C ASN A 23 -6.59 8.62 -0.39
N GLY A 24 -7.52 9.13 0.42
CA GLY A 24 -7.59 10.56 0.72
C GLY A 24 -9.01 11.08 0.80
N ASP A 25 -9.20 12.11 1.62
CA ASP A 25 -10.51 12.69 1.92
C ASP A 25 -11.19 13.23 0.64
N ASP A 26 -10.41 13.83 -0.27
CA ASP A 26 -10.85 14.31 -1.58
C ASP A 26 -11.25 13.19 -2.55
N ARG A 27 -10.88 11.94 -2.26
CA ARG A 27 -11.23 10.73 -3.03
C ARG A 27 -12.31 9.89 -2.36
N GLY A 28 -12.94 10.42 -1.32
CA GLY A 28 -14.07 9.82 -0.61
C GLY A 28 -13.67 8.74 0.38
N CYS A 29 -12.40 8.72 0.81
CA CYS A 29 -11.87 7.77 1.76
C CYS A 29 -11.27 8.55 2.94
N PRO A 30 -11.93 8.63 4.11
CA PRO A 30 -11.44 9.44 5.22
C PRO A 30 -10.25 8.75 5.91
N VAL A 31 -9.06 8.82 5.31
CA VAL A 31 -7.90 7.98 5.67
C VAL A 31 -7.52 8.16 7.13
N GLY A 32 -7.49 9.41 7.61
CA GLY A 32 -7.19 9.71 9.01
C GLY A 32 -8.16 9.02 9.96
N ALA A 33 -9.47 9.19 9.75
CA ALA A 33 -10.50 8.56 10.58
C ALA A 33 -10.46 7.02 10.52
N CYS A 34 -10.10 6.45 9.36
CA CYS A 34 -9.99 5.01 9.23
C CYS A 34 -8.76 4.44 9.93
N GLN A 35 -7.61 5.11 9.82
CA GLN A 35 -6.39 4.73 10.53
C GLN A 35 -6.54 4.86 12.05
N GLU A 36 -7.41 5.75 12.53
CA GLU A 36 -7.76 5.88 13.94
C GLU A 36 -8.77 4.82 14.42
N SER A 37 -9.42 4.09 13.51
CA SER A 37 -10.42 3.09 13.90
C SER A 37 -9.78 1.88 14.60
N ALA A 38 -10.47 1.32 15.60
CA ALA A 38 -10.03 0.13 16.32
C ALA A 38 -9.78 -1.05 15.36
N LYS A 39 -10.69 -1.25 14.40
CA LYS A 39 -10.61 -2.32 13.38
C LYS A 39 -9.34 -2.23 12.53
N TYR A 40 -8.94 -1.03 12.11
CA TYR A 40 -7.70 -0.84 11.36
C TYR A 40 -6.48 -1.17 12.21
N ASN A 41 -6.44 -0.66 13.44
CA ASN A 41 -5.32 -0.86 14.36
C ASN A 41 -5.17 -2.33 14.77
N GLU A 42 -6.27 -3.03 15.03
CA GLU A 42 -6.27 -4.48 15.30
C GLU A 42 -5.77 -5.28 14.10
N ALA A 43 -6.26 -4.96 12.90
CA ALA A 43 -5.82 -5.62 11.67
C ALA A 43 -4.32 -5.38 11.40
N LEU A 44 -3.83 -4.16 11.62
CA LEU A 44 -2.42 -3.80 11.44
C LEU A 44 -1.52 -4.45 12.50
N ALA A 45 -1.96 -4.50 13.75
CA ALA A 45 -1.23 -5.13 14.85
C ALA A 45 -1.08 -6.65 14.65
N GLY A 46 -2.04 -7.29 13.97
CA GLY A 46 -1.99 -8.71 13.63
C GLY A 46 -1.04 -9.07 12.48
N LEU A 47 -0.44 -8.09 11.79
CA LEU A 47 0.48 -8.37 10.68
C LEU A 47 1.90 -8.68 11.19
N PRO A 48 2.61 -9.65 10.56
CA PRO A 48 4.02 -9.88 10.84
C PRO A 48 4.87 -8.73 10.28
N CYS A 49 6.07 -8.56 10.83
CA CYS A 49 7.09 -7.67 10.27
C CYS A 49 8.02 -8.44 9.33
N GLU A 50 7.43 -9.03 8.30
CA GLU A 50 8.15 -9.83 7.31
C GLU A 50 7.51 -9.57 5.95
N ASP A 51 8.35 -9.44 4.91
CA ASP A 51 7.87 -9.34 3.55
C ASP A 51 7.32 -10.69 3.08
N PRO A 52 6.03 -10.80 2.70
CA PRO A 52 5.49 -12.06 2.22
C PRO A 52 6.10 -12.46 0.88
N THR A 53 6.07 -13.75 0.59
CA THR A 53 6.53 -14.29 -0.68
C THR A 53 5.71 -13.75 -1.86
N PRO A 54 6.25 -13.77 -3.10
CA PRO A 54 5.49 -13.33 -4.27
C PRO A 54 4.19 -14.11 -4.49
N ASP A 55 4.14 -15.40 -4.17
CA ASP A 55 2.93 -16.21 -4.27
C ASP A 55 1.86 -15.78 -3.23
N GLU A 56 2.26 -15.52 -1.99
CA GLU A 56 1.36 -15.01 -0.95
C GLU A 56 0.80 -13.63 -1.33
N LEU A 57 1.67 -12.71 -1.78
CA LEU A 57 1.24 -11.39 -2.26
C LEU A 57 0.31 -11.50 -3.45
N ARG A 58 0.61 -12.39 -4.41
CA ARG A 58 -0.30 -12.66 -5.55
C ARG A 58 -1.64 -13.19 -5.13
N ALA A 59 -1.75 -13.90 -4.01
CA ALA A 59 -3.04 -14.37 -3.51
C ALA A 59 -3.86 -13.21 -2.89
N LEU A 60 -3.22 -12.18 -2.34
CA LEU A 60 -3.89 -11.03 -1.72
C LEU A 60 -4.58 -10.12 -2.76
N PRO A 61 -5.92 -9.95 -2.71
CA PRO A 61 -6.62 -9.05 -3.63
C PRO A 61 -6.15 -7.60 -3.55
N GLY A 62 -5.81 -7.12 -2.35
CA GLY A 62 -5.31 -5.77 -2.14
C GLY A 62 -3.97 -5.50 -2.84
N TRP A 63 -3.07 -6.49 -2.89
CA TRP A 63 -1.79 -6.31 -3.60
C TRP A 63 -2.02 -6.09 -5.09
N ARG A 64 -2.85 -6.94 -5.71
CA ARG A 64 -3.21 -6.80 -7.13
C ARG A 64 -3.89 -5.47 -7.42
N ARG A 65 -4.82 -5.08 -6.56
CA ARG A 65 -5.55 -3.82 -6.67
C ARG A 65 -4.61 -2.62 -6.59
N TYR A 66 -3.68 -2.59 -5.64
CA TYR A 66 -2.73 -1.49 -5.45
C TYR A 66 -1.94 -1.22 -6.72
N TRP A 67 -1.32 -2.26 -7.28
CA TRP A 67 -0.44 -2.11 -8.44
C TRP A 67 -1.20 -1.84 -9.74
N GLN A 68 -2.42 -2.36 -9.86
CA GLN A 68 -3.32 -1.97 -10.95
C GLN A 68 -3.68 -0.48 -10.86
N GLU A 69 -4.18 -0.01 -9.72
CA GLU A 69 -4.55 1.40 -9.53
C GLU A 69 -3.31 2.31 -9.69
N PHE A 70 -2.15 1.93 -9.15
CA PHE A 70 -0.87 2.63 -9.35
C PHE A 70 -0.57 2.82 -10.83
N ALA A 71 -0.60 1.74 -11.62
CA ALA A 71 -0.25 1.82 -13.04
C ALA A 71 -1.23 2.68 -13.84
N GLU A 72 -2.53 2.54 -13.60
CA GLU A 72 -3.58 3.34 -14.25
C GLU A 72 -3.43 4.82 -13.93
N VAL A 73 -3.23 5.16 -12.66
CA VAL A 73 -3.16 6.55 -12.20
C VAL A 73 -1.88 7.22 -12.67
N MET A 74 -0.74 6.56 -12.53
CA MET A 74 0.54 7.11 -12.96
C MET A 74 0.62 7.26 -14.47
N ALA A 75 0.05 6.33 -15.24
CA ALA A 75 -0.06 6.47 -16.70
C ALA A 75 -0.97 7.63 -17.11
N ALA A 76 -2.06 7.90 -16.37
CA ALA A 76 -2.93 9.05 -16.64
C ALA A 76 -2.21 10.39 -16.39
N PHE A 77 -1.34 10.46 -15.38
CA PHE A 77 -0.54 11.66 -15.10
C PHE A 77 0.69 11.80 -16.01
N GLN A 78 1.31 10.69 -16.41
CA GLN A 78 2.51 10.67 -17.25
C GLN A 78 2.36 9.67 -18.40
N PRO A 79 1.55 9.99 -19.44
CA PRO A 79 1.25 9.05 -20.53
C PRO A 79 2.49 8.54 -21.27
N ALA A 80 3.51 9.38 -21.41
CA ALA A 80 4.79 9.01 -22.03
C ALA A 80 5.53 7.87 -21.29
N ARG A 81 5.20 7.61 -20.02
CA ARG A 81 5.79 6.55 -19.20
C ARG A 81 4.81 5.40 -18.89
N ALA A 82 3.66 5.32 -19.57
CA ALA A 82 2.66 4.29 -19.32
C ALA A 82 3.21 2.86 -19.36
N SER A 83 4.12 2.56 -20.29
CA SER A 83 4.77 1.25 -20.39
C SER A 83 5.65 0.90 -19.18
N LEU A 84 6.29 1.90 -18.56
CA LEU A 84 7.06 1.73 -17.33
C LEU A 84 6.14 1.32 -16.18
N PHE A 85 5.03 2.02 -15.98
CA PHE A 85 4.10 1.71 -14.89
C PHE A 85 3.38 0.37 -15.09
N ALA A 86 3.05 0.02 -16.34
CA ALA A 86 2.53 -1.30 -16.67
C ALA A 86 3.56 -2.40 -16.38
N THR A 87 4.85 -2.14 -16.61
CA THR A 87 5.95 -3.05 -16.24
C THR A 87 6.06 -3.18 -14.73
N ALA A 88 6.02 -2.07 -13.99
CA ALA A 88 6.05 -2.09 -12.53
C ALA A 88 4.90 -2.93 -11.95
N ASN A 89 3.68 -2.81 -12.48
CA ASN A 89 2.56 -3.66 -12.07
C ASN A 89 2.84 -5.15 -12.31
N ARG A 90 3.32 -5.53 -13.51
CA ARG A 90 3.67 -6.93 -13.80
C ARG A 90 4.78 -7.45 -12.88
N SER A 91 5.85 -6.68 -12.71
CA SER A 91 6.96 -7.03 -11.82
C SER A 91 6.51 -7.15 -10.37
N ALA A 92 5.63 -6.29 -9.87
CA ALA A 92 5.09 -6.41 -8.53
C ALA A 92 4.28 -7.70 -8.33
N LEU A 93 3.54 -8.14 -9.34
CA LEU A 93 2.83 -9.42 -9.30
C LEU A 93 3.78 -10.61 -9.42
N GLN A 94 4.89 -10.47 -10.13
CA GLN A 94 5.85 -11.57 -10.32
C GLN A 94 6.82 -11.71 -9.13
N ASP A 95 7.37 -10.59 -8.68
CA ASP A 95 8.53 -10.51 -7.79
C ASP A 95 8.15 -10.06 -6.37
N GLY A 96 6.88 -9.68 -6.14
CA GLY A 96 6.41 -9.24 -4.83
C GLY A 96 7.11 -7.95 -4.37
N CYS A 97 7.57 -7.91 -3.12
CA CYS A 97 8.24 -6.74 -2.55
C CYS A 97 9.57 -6.39 -3.25
N ALA A 98 10.22 -7.35 -3.91
CA ALA A 98 11.47 -7.13 -4.64
C ALA A 98 11.31 -6.15 -5.82
N VAL A 99 10.09 -5.89 -6.29
CA VAL A 99 9.81 -4.86 -7.30
C VAL A 99 10.37 -3.50 -6.90
N HIS A 100 10.44 -3.19 -5.60
CA HIS A 100 10.96 -1.92 -5.10
C HIS A 100 12.36 -1.60 -5.65
N ALA A 101 13.24 -2.59 -5.76
CA ALA A 101 14.60 -2.40 -6.29
C ALA A 101 14.62 -2.06 -7.79
N SER A 102 13.56 -2.38 -8.54
CA SER A 102 13.43 -2.08 -9.98
C SER A 102 12.82 -0.70 -10.27
N LEU A 103 12.28 -0.02 -9.25
CA LEU A 103 11.68 1.31 -9.38
C LEU A 103 12.75 2.41 -9.36
N SER A 104 12.46 3.54 -10.00
CA SER A 104 13.25 4.77 -9.80
C SER A 104 13.13 5.27 -8.36
N MET A 105 14.12 6.01 -7.86
CA MET A 105 14.13 6.53 -6.48
C MET A 105 12.84 7.25 -6.09
N ASP A 106 12.31 8.13 -6.94
CA ASP A 106 11.05 8.84 -6.68
C ASP A 106 9.86 7.90 -6.49
N LEU A 107 9.85 6.76 -7.21
CA LEU A 107 8.79 5.77 -7.13
C LEU A 107 8.98 4.86 -5.91
N GLN A 108 10.22 4.57 -5.52
CA GLN A 108 10.53 3.87 -4.27
C GLN A 108 9.98 4.63 -3.07
N GLU A 109 10.26 5.94 -3.00
CA GLU A 109 9.71 6.81 -1.94
C GLU A 109 8.18 6.84 -2.00
N LEU A 110 7.59 7.07 -3.18
CA LEU A 110 6.14 7.15 -3.35
C LEU A 110 5.40 5.89 -2.89
N VAL A 111 5.91 4.69 -3.19
CA VAL A 111 5.23 3.44 -2.81
C VAL A 111 5.42 3.07 -1.34
N CYS A 112 6.48 3.54 -0.70
CA CYS A 112 6.73 3.31 0.72
C CYS A 112 6.29 4.46 1.63
N GLU A 113 5.82 5.58 1.10
CA GLU A 113 5.40 6.73 1.90
C GLU A 113 4.06 7.29 1.44
N SER A 114 3.02 7.10 2.25
CA SER A 114 1.74 7.74 2.03
C SER A 114 1.84 9.24 2.30
N LYS A 115 1.75 10.06 1.25
CA LYS A 115 1.66 11.53 1.35
C LYS A 115 0.21 12.02 1.51
N GLY A 116 -0.66 11.21 2.12
CA GLY A 116 -2.07 11.53 2.41
C GLY A 116 -3.04 11.49 1.22
N ILE A 117 -2.51 11.44 -0.01
CA ILE A 117 -3.27 11.31 -1.27
C ILE A 117 -3.06 9.97 -1.98
N THR A 118 -2.07 9.21 -1.53
CA THR A 118 -1.74 7.88 -2.05
C THR A 118 -1.52 6.89 -0.92
N GLY A 119 -1.95 5.64 -1.14
CA GLY A 119 -1.60 4.53 -0.28
C GLY A 119 -0.14 4.16 -0.43
N ASP A 120 0.36 3.39 0.54
CA ASP A 120 1.70 2.82 0.52
C ASP A 120 1.63 1.30 0.69
N ILE A 121 2.78 0.64 0.49
CA ILE A 121 2.90 -0.80 0.59
C ILE A 121 3.45 -1.27 1.94
N ARG A 122 3.60 -0.41 2.97
CA ARG A 122 4.27 -0.79 4.23
C ARG A 122 3.59 -1.93 4.98
N SER A 123 2.26 -2.00 4.88
CA SER A 123 1.50 -3.11 5.45
C SER A 123 1.71 -4.42 4.69
N PHE A 124 2.05 -4.35 3.40
CA PHE A 124 2.38 -5.51 2.56
C PHE A 124 3.86 -5.89 2.68
N CYS A 125 4.77 -4.92 2.64
CA CYS A 125 6.21 -5.06 2.53
C CYS A 125 6.94 -4.27 3.63
N PRO A 126 6.79 -4.65 4.91
CA PRO A 126 7.33 -3.90 6.03
C PRO A 126 8.86 -3.85 6.06
N GLU A 127 9.56 -4.89 5.61
CA GLU A 127 11.03 -4.93 5.63
C GLU A 127 11.61 -4.11 4.48
N THR A 128 11.08 -4.32 3.26
CA THR A 128 11.47 -3.52 2.09
C THR A 128 11.28 -2.02 2.34
N CYS A 129 10.16 -1.61 2.95
CA CYS A 129 9.92 -0.21 3.32
C CYS A 129 10.54 0.21 4.67
N ARG A 130 11.35 -0.66 5.29
CA ARG A 130 12.15 -0.37 6.48
C ARG A 130 11.33 0.07 7.70
N CYS A 131 10.21 -0.59 7.97
CA CYS A 131 9.33 -0.23 9.09
C CYS A 131 10.00 -0.29 10.47
N ALA A 132 11.04 -1.12 10.64
CA ALA A 132 11.79 -1.19 11.90
C ALA A 132 12.64 0.08 12.18
N SER A 133 13.16 0.73 11.13
CA SER A 133 14.01 1.93 11.27
C SER A 133 13.33 3.24 10.90
N LEU A 134 12.27 3.18 10.08
CA LEU A 134 11.46 4.32 9.64
C LEU A 134 9.97 4.03 9.92
N PRO A 135 9.55 4.02 11.19
CA PRO A 135 8.19 3.67 11.55
C PRO A 135 7.19 4.74 11.14
N THR A 136 6.05 4.30 10.60
CA THR A 136 4.91 5.15 10.24
C THR A 136 3.61 4.50 10.71
N ARG A 137 2.48 5.19 10.57
CA ARG A 137 1.14 4.67 10.97
C ARG A 137 0.70 3.42 10.20
N ASN A 138 1.34 3.11 9.06
CA ASN A 138 1.01 1.94 8.23
C ASN A 138 1.97 0.77 8.45
N CYS A 139 2.96 0.91 9.33
CA CYS A 139 3.85 -0.17 9.71
C CYS A 139 3.18 -1.10 10.74
N PRO A 140 3.31 -2.43 10.59
CA PRO A 140 2.91 -3.38 11.61
C PRO A 140 3.54 -3.07 12.97
N ALA A 141 2.77 -3.18 14.05
CA ALA A 141 3.26 -2.96 15.40
C ALA A 141 4.38 -3.94 15.80
N SER A 142 4.41 -5.12 15.17
CA SER A 142 5.46 -6.13 15.31
C SER A 142 6.84 -5.63 14.88
N CYS A 143 6.93 -4.66 13.97
CA CYS A 143 8.21 -4.08 13.53
C CYS A 143 8.89 -3.21 14.59
N LEU A 144 8.13 -2.71 15.57
CA LEU A 144 8.62 -1.81 16.60
C LEU A 144 9.21 -2.55 17.81
N ARG A 145 9.03 -3.88 17.86
CA ARG A 145 9.56 -4.71 18.92
C ARG A 145 10.81 -5.41 18.41
N PRO A 146 11.98 -5.24 19.07
CA PRO A 146 13.12 -6.08 18.74
C PRO A 146 12.76 -7.54 19.01
N PRO A 147 13.19 -8.49 18.16
CA PRO A 147 13.08 -9.91 18.48
C PRO A 147 13.86 -10.16 19.79
N PHE A 148 13.21 -10.81 20.74
CA PHE A 148 13.82 -11.23 22.01
C PHE A 148 14.88 -12.32 21.78
#